data_AF-A0A3D5R1Y3-F1
#
_entry.id   AF-A0A3D5R1Y3-F1
#
_cell.length_a   1.000
_cell.length_b   1.000
_cell.length_c   1.000
_cell.angle_alpha   90.00
_cell.angle_beta   90.00
_cell.angle_gamma   90.00
#
_symmetry.space_group_name_H-M   'P 1'
#
loop_
_entity.id
_entity.type
_entity.pdbx_description
1 polymer ?
#
loop_
_entity_poly.entity_id
_entity_poly.type
_entity_poly.pdbx_seq_one_letter_code
_entity_poly.pdbx_strand_id
1 'polypeptide(L)'
;MKIIIKLYNLYYYAAGVGFLFLAKIKNVIQGYSSPKPYSINDYKKCIEYDIEVVDRWLTHLLDYTNKSGSLIDKNVLELGPGSDLGIGLYLLSKGVSQYNAIDVNNLAEKVSTQFYDHFFNHLKELNSSIDIFFLKDQLAKTRNGSHDKLNYVCHEGFS
;
A
#
# COMPACT_ATOMS: atom_id res chain seq x y z
N MET A 1 25.62 -21.96 44.78
CA MET A 1 25.38 -20.61 44.20
C MET A 1 23.88 -20.41 44.06
N LYS A 2 23.23 -19.69 44.99
CA LYS A 2 21.77 -19.45 44.94
C LYS A 2 21.53 -18.30 43.97
N ILE A 3 20.87 -18.57 42.84
CA ILE A 3 20.38 -17.54 41.94
C ILE A 3 19.21 -16.87 42.66
N ILE A 4 19.48 -15.77 43.36
CA ILE A 4 18.43 -14.87 43.85
C ILE A 4 17.97 -14.10 42.61
N ILE A 5 16.99 -14.67 41.90
CA ILE A 5 16.19 -13.89 40.94
C ILE A 5 15.52 -12.82 41.80
N LYS A 6 16.03 -11.59 41.75
CA LYS A 6 15.42 -10.45 42.44
C LYS A 6 13.95 -10.41 42.01
N LEU A 7 13.00 -10.51 42.95
CA LEU A 7 11.56 -10.53 42.65
C LEU A 7 11.13 -9.39 41.71
N TYR A 8 11.82 -8.24 41.79
CA TYR A 8 11.66 -7.13 40.85
C TYR A 8 11.83 -7.54 39.37
N ASN A 9 12.81 -8.36 39.05
CA ASN A 9 13.04 -8.85 37.69
C ASN A 9 11.91 -9.78 37.23
N LEU A 10 11.31 -10.55 38.13
CA LEU A 10 10.18 -11.41 37.82
C LEU A 10 8.91 -10.59 37.56
N TYR A 11 8.69 -9.51 38.33
CA TYR A 11 7.58 -8.59 38.11
C TYR A 11 7.68 -7.90 36.74
N TYR A 12 8.83 -7.32 36.40
CA TYR A 12 9.03 -6.69 35.09
C TYR A 12 8.94 -7.69 33.94
N TYR A 13 9.42 -8.92 34.13
CA TYR A 13 9.29 -9.98 33.15
C TYR A 13 7.83 -10.39 32.93
N ALA A 14 7.06 -10.61 33.99
CA ALA A 14 5.64 -10.95 33.91
C ALA A 14 4.81 -9.80 33.29
N ALA A 15 5.10 -8.55 33.66
CA ALA A 15 4.49 -7.37 33.06
C ALA A 15 4.82 -7.29 31.56
N GLY A 16 6.09 -7.52 31.18
CA GLY A 16 6.53 -7.54 29.78
C GLY A 16 5.83 -8.62 28.96
N VAL A 17 5.73 -9.85 29.48
CA VAL A 17 4.96 -10.94 28.85
C VAL A 17 3.48 -10.58 28.73
N GLY A 18 2.90 -9.96 29.75
CA GLY A 18 1.53 -9.45 29.72
C GLY A 18 1.32 -8.41 28.61
N PHE A 19 2.21 -7.43 28.48
CA PHE A 19 2.15 -6.44 27.41
C PHE A 19 2.33 -7.06 26.02
N LEU A 20 3.21 -8.05 25.87
CA LEU A 20 3.36 -8.78 24.61
C LEU A 20 2.11 -9.58 24.25
N PHE A 21 1.48 -10.22 25.24
CA PHE A 21 0.24 -10.95 25.05
C PHE A 21 -0.92 -10.01 24.66
N LEU A 22 -1.04 -8.86 25.33
CA LEU A 22 -2.02 -7.83 24.98
C LEU A 22 -1.75 -7.22 23.60
N ALA A 23 -0.49 -6.99 23.24
CA ALA A 23 -0.11 -6.52 21.90
C ALA A 23 -0.47 -7.56 20.83
N LYS A 24 -0.27 -8.85 21.12
CA LYS A 24 -0.69 -9.94 20.23
C LYS A 24 -2.21 -10.01 20.09
N ILE A 25 -2.95 -9.93 21.20
CA ILE A 25 -4.42 -9.87 21.17
C ILE A 25 -4.89 -8.67 20.36
N LYS A 26 -4.31 -7.48 20.60
CA LYS A 26 -4.62 -6.26 19.85
C LYS A 26 -4.37 -6.44 18.35
N ASN A 27 -3.23 -7.00 17.96
CA ASN A 27 -2.91 -7.27 16.56
C ASN A 27 -3.82 -8.33 15.93
N VAL A 28 -4.21 -9.36 16.69
CA VAL A 28 -5.15 -10.39 16.21
C VAL A 28 -6.56 -9.82 16.06
N ILE A 29 -7.00 -8.95 16.97
CA ILE A 29 -8.34 -8.33 16.94
C ILE A 29 -8.44 -7.20 15.91
N GLN A 30 -7.44 -6.32 15.82
CA GLN A 30 -7.45 -5.21 14.86
C GLN A 30 -7.06 -5.65 13.45
N GLY A 31 -6.36 -6.78 13.32
CA GLY A 31 -5.72 -7.15 12.06
C GLY A 31 -4.66 -6.15 11.62
N TYR A 32 -4.11 -6.35 10.43
CA TYR A 32 -3.27 -5.35 9.77
C TYR A 32 -4.19 -4.29 9.16
N SER A 33 -4.44 -3.19 9.88
CA SER A 33 -5.43 -2.17 9.51
C SER A 33 -4.84 -0.83 9.07
N SER A 34 -3.54 -0.63 9.29
CA SER A 34 -2.89 0.69 9.16
C SER A 34 -1.51 0.58 8.52
N PRO A 35 -1.44 0.24 7.22
CA PRO A 35 -0.16 0.14 6.50
C PRO A 35 0.57 1.48 6.39
N LYS A 36 -0.17 2.59 6.32
CA LYS A 36 0.37 3.94 6.22
C LYS A 36 0.51 4.58 7.60
N PRO A 37 1.53 5.44 7.82
CA PRO A 37 1.70 6.18 9.07
C PRO A 37 0.66 7.30 9.28
N TYR A 38 -0.19 7.54 8.27
CA TYR A 38 -1.21 8.57 8.27
C TYR A 38 -2.61 7.95 8.30
N SER A 39 -3.56 8.68 8.88
CA SER A 39 -4.97 8.29 8.82
C SER A 39 -5.46 8.39 7.38
N ILE A 40 -6.25 7.42 6.93
CA ILE A 40 -6.87 7.43 5.59
C ILE A 40 -7.79 8.64 5.37
N ASN A 41 -8.19 9.34 6.43
CA ASN A 41 -8.99 10.56 6.34
C ASN A 41 -8.15 11.79 5.94
N ASP A 42 -6.82 11.70 5.96
CA ASP A 42 -5.92 12.73 5.44
C ASP A 42 -5.57 12.40 3.98
N TYR A 43 -6.59 12.52 3.11
CA TYR A 43 -6.49 12.13 1.70
C TYR A 43 -5.26 12.73 1.03
N LYS A 44 -4.97 14.00 1.30
CA LYS A 44 -3.84 14.71 0.71
C LYS A 44 -2.51 14.02 1.02
N LYS A 45 -2.23 13.74 2.29
CA LYS A 45 -0.97 13.06 2.67
C LYS A 45 -0.88 11.65 2.12
N CYS A 46 -1.99 10.91 2.08
CA CYS A 46 -2.01 9.58 1.50
C CYS A 46 -1.70 9.60 0.00
N ILE A 47 -2.30 10.53 -0.75
CA ILE A 47 -2.05 10.73 -2.19
C ILE A 47 -0.60 11.14 -2.45
N GLU A 48 -0.10 12.14 -1.70
CA GLU A 48 1.28 12.62 -1.82
C GLU A 48 2.28 11.50 -1.52
N TYR A 49 2.00 10.68 -0.51
CA TYR A 49 2.82 9.52 -0.15
C TYR A 49 2.92 8.51 -1.30
N ASP A 50 1.80 8.12 -1.92
CA ASP A 50 1.80 7.14 -3.01
C ASP A 50 2.64 7.61 -4.20
N ILE A 51 2.50 8.90 -4.54
CA ILE A 51 3.23 9.53 -5.62
C ILE A 51 4.73 9.59 -5.30
N GLU A 52 5.08 10.02 -4.09
CA GLU A 52 6.47 10.10 -3.64
C GLU A 52 7.16 8.73 -3.62
N VAL A 53 6.45 7.68 -3.19
CA VAL A 53 6.97 6.31 -3.19
C VAL A 53 7.34 5.86 -4.61
N VAL A 54 6.43 6.03 -5.57
CA VAL A 54 6.68 5.63 -6.96
C VAL A 54 7.79 6.48 -7.59
N ASP A 55 7.81 7.79 -7.35
CA ASP A 55 8.86 8.66 -7.89
C ASP A 55 10.25 8.28 -7.33
N ARG A 56 10.32 7.86 -6.06
CA ARG A 56 11.54 7.29 -5.47
C ARG A 56 11.93 5.96 -6.11
N TRP A 57 10.98 5.06 -6.34
CA TRP A 57 11.26 3.79 -7.04
C TRP A 57 11.80 4.03 -8.44
N LEU A 58 11.20 4.96 -9.18
CA LEU A 58 11.67 5.37 -10.51
C LEU A 58 13.09 5.95 -10.46
N THR A 59 13.37 6.79 -9.47
CA THR A 59 14.71 7.36 -9.27
C THR A 59 15.74 6.25 -9.04
N HIS A 60 15.46 5.31 -8.13
CA HIS A 60 16.35 4.19 -7.85
C HIS A 60 16.50 3.23 -9.03
N LEU A 61 15.42 2.97 -9.78
CA LEU A 61 15.47 2.17 -11.00
C LEU A 61 16.42 2.79 -12.02
N LEU A 62 16.31 4.10 -12.24
CA LEU A 62 17.18 4.83 -13.17
C LEU A 62 18.64 4.77 -12.70
N ASP A 63 18.90 4.92 -11.40
CA ASP A 63 20.26 4.80 -10.86
C ASP A 63 20.84 3.40 -11.06
N TYR A 64 20.04 2.36 -10.78
CA TYR A 64 20.46 0.96 -10.91
C TYR A 64 20.72 0.54 -12.37
N THR A 65 20.00 1.13 -13.30
CA THR A 65 20.04 0.79 -14.73
C THR A 65 20.93 1.72 -15.57
N ASN A 66 21.77 2.54 -14.93
CA ASN A 66 22.60 3.54 -15.62
C ASN A 66 21.77 4.45 -16.54
N LYS A 67 20.63 4.93 -16.04
CA LYS A 67 19.67 5.84 -16.71
C LYS A 67 18.97 5.27 -17.95
N SER A 68 19.05 3.95 -18.17
CA SER A 68 18.37 3.28 -19.29
C SER A 68 17.02 2.63 -18.92
N GLY A 69 16.72 2.52 -17.62
CA GLY A 69 15.51 1.91 -17.11
C GLY A 69 14.26 2.69 -17.48
N SER A 70 13.23 1.97 -17.89
CA SER A 70 11.90 2.52 -18.20
C SER A 70 10.83 1.56 -17.70
N LEU A 71 9.74 2.14 -17.21
CA LEU A 71 8.51 1.40 -16.87
C LEU A 71 7.51 1.34 -18.02
N ILE A 72 7.78 2.05 -19.13
CA ILE A 72 6.92 2.04 -20.30
C ILE A 72 6.84 0.60 -20.84
N ASP A 73 5.60 0.15 -21.06
CA ASP A 73 5.27 -1.19 -21.54
C ASP A 73 5.78 -2.33 -20.66
N LYS A 74 6.01 -2.06 -19.36
CA LYS A 74 6.39 -3.07 -18.38
C LYS A 74 5.21 -3.51 -17.55
N ASN A 75 5.26 -4.78 -17.14
CA ASN A 75 4.34 -5.32 -16.15
C ASN A 75 4.98 -5.16 -14.76
N VAL A 76 4.23 -4.62 -13.82
CA VAL A 76 4.65 -4.46 -12.41
C VAL A 76 3.85 -5.42 -11.54
N LEU A 77 4.52 -6.07 -10.60
CA LEU A 77 3.92 -6.84 -9.53
C LEU A 77 4.25 -6.20 -8.19
N GLU A 78 3.22 -5.87 -7.41
CA GLU A 78 3.35 -5.39 -6.04
C GLU A 78 2.81 -6.42 -5.05
N LEU A 79 3.59 -6.71 -4.00
CA LEU A 79 3.21 -7.63 -2.94
C LEU A 79 2.79 -6.80 -1.73
N GLY A 80 1.54 -6.90 -1.31
CA GLY A 80 0.98 -6.10 -0.24
C GLY A 80 0.89 -4.62 -0.59
N PRO A 81 0.08 -4.22 -1.59
CA PRO A 81 -0.13 -2.80 -1.94
C PRO A 81 -0.71 -1.98 -0.77
N GLY A 82 -1.25 -2.64 0.25
CA GLY A 82 -1.70 -2.00 1.47
C GLY A 82 -3.11 -1.44 1.36
N SER A 83 -3.29 -0.18 1.78
CA SER A 83 -4.62 0.36 2.07
C SER A 83 -5.43 0.73 0.84
N ASP A 84 -4.81 0.96 -0.30
CA ASP A 84 -5.44 1.52 -1.51
C ASP A 84 -4.64 1.13 -2.76
N LEU A 85 -5.13 1.56 -3.93
CA LEU A 85 -4.52 1.26 -5.24
C LEU A 85 -3.84 2.49 -5.85
N GLY A 86 -3.52 3.52 -5.05
CA GLY A 86 -2.93 4.77 -5.53
C GLY A 86 -1.62 4.56 -6.28
N ILE A 87 -0.72 3.75 -5.72
CA ILE A 87 0.56 3.38 -6.33
C ILE A 87 0.34 2.76 -7.72
N GLY A 88 -0.54 1.78 -7.83
CA GLY A 88 -0.84 1.11 -9.10
C GLY A 88 -1.43 2.04 -10.15
N LEU A 89 -2.37 2.90 -9.75
CA LEU A 89 -2.94 3.91 -10.64
C LEU A 89 -1.89 4.92 -11.13
N TYR A 90 -1.00 5.37 -10.24
CA TYR A 90 0.06 6.28 -10.62
C TYR A 90 1.10 5.61 -11.54
N LEU A 91 1.45 4.35 -11.29
CA LEU A 91 2.32 3.57 -12.19
C LEU A 91 1.71 3.41 -13.59
N LEU A 92 0.42 3.09 -13.69
CA LEU A 92 -0.29 3.05 -14.98
C LEU A 92 -0.25 4.42 -15.68
N SER A 93 -0.39 5.52 -14.94
CA SER A 93 -0.26 6.88 -15.49
C SER A 93 1.13 7.17 -16.09
N LYS A 94 2.17 6.42 -15.68
CA LYS A 94 3.55 6.52 -16.17
C LYS A 94 3.86 5.61 -17.35
N GLY A 95 2.86 4.90 -17.88
CA GLY A 95 3.00 4.05 -19.08
C GLY A 95 3.28 2.57 -18.78
N VAL A 96 3.14 2.12 -17.53
CA VAL A 96 3.14 0.69 -17.20
C VAL A 96 2.03 -0.01 -18.00
N SER A 97 2.37 -1.14 -18.65
CA SER A 97 1.39 -1.89 -19.45
C SER A 97 0.38 -2.63 -18.60
N GLN A 98 0.80 -3.10 -17.42
CA GLN A 98 -0.08 -3.77 -16.47
C GLN A 98 0.48 -3.66 -15.06
N TYR A 99 -0.37 -3.30 -14.12
CA TYR A 99 -0.09 -3.37 -12.70
C TYR A 99 -0.86 -4.54 -12.09
N ASN A 100 -0.13 -5.42 -11.42
CA ASN A 100 -0.67 -6.55 -10.69
C ASN A 100 -0.32 -6.36 -9.23
N ALA A 101 -1.28 -6.61 -8.35
CA ALA A 101 -1.04 -6.62 -6.92
C ALA A 101 -1.75 -7.79 -6.26
N ILE A 102 -1.09 -8.33 -5.24
CA ILE A 102 -1.65 -9.37 -4.39
C ILE A 102 -1.53 -8.96 -2.93
N ASP A 103 -2.60 -9.14 -2.17
CA ASP A 103 -2.63 -8.92 -0.72
C ASP A 103 -3.36 -10.07 -0.02
N VAL A 104 -3.09 -10.23 1.28
CA VAL A 104 -3.87 -11.12 2.16
C VAL A 104 -5.02 -10.37 2.81
N ASN A 105 -4.91 -9.05 2.93
CA ASN A 105 -5.93 -8.19 3.53
C ASN A 105 -6.58 -7.35 2.44
N ASN A 106 -7.90 -7.49 2.27
CA ASN A 106 -8.64 -6.67 1.33
C ASN A 106 -8.96 -5.27 1.91
N LEU A 107 -7.93 -4.48 2.15
CA LEU A 107 -8.08 -3.11 2.65
C LEU A 107 -8.48 -2.15 1.52
N ALA A 108 -7.94 -2.36 0.32
CA ALA A 108 -8.16 -1.51 -0.84
C ALA A 108 -9.63 -1.41 -1.27
N GLU A 109 -10.45 -2.45 -1.05
CA GLU A 109 -11.89 -2.44 -1.34
C GLU A 109 -12.66 -1.43 -0.46
N LYS A 110 -12.18 -1.17 0.76
CA LYS A 110 -12.88 -0.30 1.73
C LYS A 110 -12.62 1.19 1.50
N VAL A 111 -11.72 1.53 0.58
CA VAL A 111 -11.35 2.91 0.28
C VAL A 111 -12.51 3.62 -0.39
N SER A 112 -12.88 4.78 0.11
CA SER A 112 -14.01 5.55 -0.43
C SER A 112 -13.75 6.00 -1.86
N THR A 113 -14.80 6.12 -2.67
CA THR A 113 -14.68 6.72 -4.01
C THR A 113 -14.20 8.17 -3.95
N GLN A 114 -14.55 8.89 -2.87
CA GLN A 114 -14.10 10.27 -2.63
C GLN A 114 -12.58 10.38 -2.58
N PHE A 115 -11.89 9.45 -1.92
CA PHE A 115 -10.42 9.40 -1.92
C PHE A 115 -9.87 9.35 -3.36
N TYR A 116 -10.41 8.46 -4.19
CA TYR A 116 -9.95 8.34 -5.58
C TYR A 116 -10.32 9.55 -6.43
N ASP A 117 -11.46 10.20 -6.21
CA ASP A 117 -11.77 11.45 -6.89
C ASP A 117 -10.75 12.55 -6.54
N HIS A 118 -10.35 12.67 -5.26
CA HIS A 118 -9.26 13.56 -4.87
C HIS A 118 -7.92 13.16 -5.51
N PHE A 119 -7.60 11.87 -5.53
CA PHE A 119 -6.39 11.33 -6.15
C PHE A 119 -6.32 11.69 -7.64
N PHE A 120 -7.40 11.48 -8.40
CA PHE A 120 -7.46 11.79 -9.83
C PHE A 120 -7.41 13.29 -10.12
N ASN A 121 -8.07 14.12 -9.29
CA ASN A 121 -7.96 15.56 -9.41
C ASN A 121 -6.51 16.01 -9.19
N HIS A 122 -5.84 15.46 -8.17
CA HIS A 122 -4.44 15.77 -7.89
C HIS A 122 -3.51 15.34 -9.03
N LEU A 123 -3.68 14.15 -9.60
CA LEU A 123 -2.91 13.73 -10.79
C LEU A 123 -3.12 14.68 -11.97
N LYS A 124 -4.36 15.13 -12.21
CA LYS A 124 -4.67 16.08 -13.27
C LYS A 124 -4.01 17.45 -13.07
N GLU A 125 -3.91 17.90 -11.81
CA GLU A 125 -3.20 19.13 -11.43
C GLU A 125 -1.69 18.99 -11.64
N LEU A 126 -1.12 17.83 -11.30
CA LEU A 126 0.31 17.55 -11.50
C LEU A 126 0.70 17.48 -12.97
N ASN A 127 -0.14 16.82 -13.79
CA ASN A 127 0.08 16.74 -15.23
C ASN A 127 -1.26 16.58 -15.97
N SER A 128 -1.63 17.62 -16.72
CA SER A 128 -2.88 17.67 -17.47
C SER A 128 -2.95 16.68 -18.64
N SER A 129 -1.83 16.08 -19.05
CA SER A 129 -1.80 15.05 -20.11
C SER A 129 -2.12 13.64 -19.62
N ILE A 130 -2.22 13.42 -18.30
CA ILE A 130 -2.61 12.11 -17.75
C ILE A 130 -4.04 11.79 -18.18
N ASP A 131 -4.24 10.59 -18.76
CA ASP A 131 -5.55 10.08 -19.11
C ASP A 131 -6.32 9.60 -17.86
N ILE A 132 -6.98 10.54 -17.20
CA ILE A 132 -7.81 10.27 -16.03
C ILE A 132 -9.00 9.35 -16.36
N PHE A 133 -9.52 9.41 -17.59
CA PHE A 133 -10.65 8.56 -17.99
C PHE A 133 -10.21 7.09 -18.01
N PHE A 134 -9.06 6.82 -18.62
CA PHE A 134 -8.44 5.49 -18.58
C PHE A 134 -8.22 5.01 -17.14
N LEU A 135 -7.63 5.82 -16.25
CA LEU A 135 -7.39 5.39 -14.88
C LEU A 135 -8.67 5.11 -14.09
N LYS A 136 -9.73 5.91 -14.29
CA LYS A 136 -11.05 5.69 -13.70
C LYS A 136 -11.69 4.39 -14.19
N ASP A 137 -11.61 4.11 -15.49
CA ASP A 137 -12.08 2.86 -16.09
C ASP A 137 -11.38 1.65 -15.47
N GLN A 138 -10.05 1.70 -15.33
CA GLN A 138 -9.27 0.60 -14.75
C GLN A 138 -9.58 0.37 -13.27
N LEU A 139 -9.79 1.43 -12.49
CA LEU A 139 -10.24 1.31 -11.10
C LEU A 139 -11.65 0.69 -11.01
N ALA A 140 -12.58 1.13 -11.85
CA ALA A 140 -13.94 0.61 -11.87
C ALA A 140 -13.98 -0.87 -12.25
N LYS A 141 -13.25 -1.25 -13.30
CA LYS A 141 -13.03 -2.63 -13.73
C LYS A 141 -12.52 -3.51 -12.59
N THR A 142 -11.49 -3.06 -11.88
CA THR A 142 -10.91 -3.78 -10.73
C THR A 142 -11.92 -3.97 -9.61
N ARG A 143 -12.64 -2.92 -9.23
CA ARG A 143 -13.67 -2.97 -8.17
C ARG A 143 -14.85 -3.87 -8.52
N ASN A 144 -15.16 -4.01 -9.81
CA ASN A 144 -16.21 -4.89 -10.31
C ASN A 144 -15.73 -6.33 -10.57
N GLY A 145 -14.49 -6.68 -10.19
CA GLY A 145 -13.88 -7.99 -10.44
C GLY A 145 -13.54 -8.27 -11.91
N SER A 146 -13.68 -7.27 -12.79
CA SER A 146 -13.38 -7.35 -14.23
C SER A 146 -11.99 -6.80 -14.53
N HIS A 147 -10.96 -7.37 -13.88
CA HIS A 147 -9.57 -6.90 -13.96
C HIS A 147 -9.04 -6.79 -15.40
N ASP A 148 -8.20 -5.78 -15.65
CA ASP A 148 -7.58 -5.52 -16.96
C ASP A 148 -6.13 -5.04 -16.76
N LYS A 149 -5.86 -3.74 -16.85
CA LYS A 149 -4.53 -3.13 -16.65
C LYS A 149 -4.22 -2.92 -15.18
N LEU A 150 -5.24 -2.63 -14.38
CA LEU A 150 -5.17 -2.69 -12.93
C LEU A 150 -5.74 -4.04 -12.49
N ASN A 151 -4.91 -4.86 -11.85
CA ASN A 151 -5.29 -6.17 -11.35
C ASN A 151 -4.93 -6.26 -9.87
N TYR A 152 -5.93 -6.52 -9.02
CA TYR A 152 -5.75 -6.63 -7.57
C TYR A 152 -6.44 -7.90 -7.10
N VAL A 153 -5.64 -8.79 -6.49
CA VAL A 153 -6.10 -10.09 -6.01
C VAL A 153 -5.92 -10.13 -4.50
N CYS A 154 -7.00 -10.36 -3.75
CA CYS A 154 -6.90 -10.69 -2.35
C CYS A 154 -6.97 -12.22 -2.18
N HIS A 155 -5.94 -12.84 -1.63
CA HIS A 155 -5.89 -14.30 -1.46
C HIS A 155 -5.27 -14.71 -0.11
N GLU A 156 -6.05 -15.42 0.70
CA GLU A 156 -5.64 -15.91 2.03
C GLU A 156 -4.48 -16.92 2.02
N GLY A 157 -4.14 -17.52 0.88
CA GLY A 157 -3.06 -18.51 0.74
C GLY A 157 -1.68 -17.90 0.51
N PHE A 158 -1.58 -16.57 0.47
CA PHE A 158 -0.34 -15.83 0.25
C PHE A 158 0.25 -15.34 1.59
N SER A 159 0.53 -16.26 2.52
CA SER A 159 1.05 -15.96 3.87
C SER A 159 2.43 -16.53 4.12
#